data_AF-A0A1X1GDM8-F1
#
_entry.id   AF-A0A1X1GDM8-F1
#
_cell.length_a   1.000
_cell.length_b   1.000
_cell.length_c   1.000
_cell.angle_alpha   90.00
_cell.angle_beta   90.00
_cell.angle_gamma   90.00
#
_symmetry.space_group_name_H-M   'P 1'
#
loop_
_entity.id
_entity.type
_entity.pdbx_description
1 polymer ?
#
loop_
_entity_poly.entity_id
_entity_poly.type
_entity_poly.pdbx_seq_one_letter_code
_entity_poly.pdbx_strand_id
1 'polypeptide(L)'
;MRRTKSSSLKQKRANKHLRGIKKYTLSNEQLNEQSNEQKSFDYVSTSDMLFATNVRYRIFIILGGISVFILLALVPINLFLGFIAYVIVNLVNMNSNFFQLVGVKDVSFMTVFESFYLGNVEFMRVVFVTICVATIVFSLSLYVMWVTEKKTDITSLKNQYYGKIRKEK
;
A
#
# COMPACT_ATOMS: atom_id res chain seq x y z
N MET A 1 16.28 -97.03 -36.81
CA MET A 1 15.95 -96.22 -38.02
C MET A 1 14.95 -95.14 -37.62
N ARG A 2 15.10 -93.92 -38.18
CA ARG A 2 14.29 -92.68 -38.09
C ARG A 2 14.57 -91.64 -36.98
N ARG A 3 15.16 -90.53 -37.46
CA ARG A 3 15.23 -89.13 -36.97
C ARG A 3 13.83 -88.60 -36.58
N THR A 4 13.65 -87.62 -35.69
CA THR A 4 13.98 -86.19 -35.93
C THR A 4 14.02 -85.30 -34.67
N LYS A 5 14.85 -84.26 -34.81
CA LYS A 5 15.11 -83.07 -34.00
C LYS A 5 13.89 -82.40 -33.34
N SER A 6 14.10 -81.79 -32.17
CA SER A 6 13.44 -80.55 -31.76
C SER A 6 14.20 -79.89 -30.60
N SER A 7 14.93 -78.81 -30.91
CA SER A 7 15.56 -77.90 -29.96
C SER A 7 14.51 -76.89 -29.48
N SER A 8 13.96 -77.08 -28.27
CA SER A 8 13.11 -76.06 -27.66
C SER A 8 13.97 -75.05 -26.90
N LEU A 9 14.40 -74.01 -27.62
CA LEU A 9 14.79 -72.73 -27.02
C LEU A 9 13.61 -72.24 -26.18
N LYS A 10 13.74 -72.26 -24.85
CA LYS A 10 12.80 -71.57 -23.95
C LYS A 10 12.94 -70.07 -24.21
N GLN A 11 12.08 -69.59 -25.10
CA GLN A 11 11.84 -68.19 -25.40
C GLN A 11 11.50 -67.45 -24.10
N LYS A 12 12.39 -66.54 -23.69
CA LYS A 12 12.17 -65.60 -22.60
C LYS A 12 10.92 -64.79 -22.95
N ARG A 13 9.81 -65.01 -22.24
CA ARG A 13 8.58 -64.20 -22.41
C ARG A 13 8.95 -62.74 -22.14
N ALA A 14 8.88 -61.91 -23.18
CA ALA A 14 8.84 -60.47 -23.01
C ALA A 14 7.54 -60.15 -22.28
N ASN A 15 7.65 -59.71 -21.02
CA ASN A 15 6.51 -59.30 -20.23
C ASN A 15 5.95 -58.00 -20.83
N LYS A 16 4.86 -58.12 -21.59
CA LYS A 16 4.11 -57.02 -22.20
C LYS A 16 3.28 -56.32 -21.12
N HIS A 17 3.95 -55.65 -20.19
CA HIS A 17 3.33 -54.77 -19.20
C HIS A 17 4.12 -53.47 -19.01
N LEU A 18 4.49 -52.82 -20.12
CA LEU A 18 4.80 -51.39 -20.14
C LEU A 18 3.56 -50.62 -20.58
N ARG A 19 2.53 -50.65 -19.75
CA ARG A 19 1.39 -49.73 -19.83
C ARG A 19 1.24 -49.10 -18.45
N GLY A 20 2.11 -48.14 -18.14
CA GLY A 20 2.13 -47.54 -16.80
C GLY A 20 3.18 -46.48 -16.51
N ILE A 21 4.09 -46.14 -17.43
CA ILE A 21 5.03 -45.02 -17.22
C ILE A 21 4.49 -43.80 -17.97
N LYS A 22 3.37 -43.26 -17.50
CA LYS A 22 2.91 -41.93 -17.90
C LYS A 22 2.02 -41.35 -16.80
N LYS A 23 2.58 -41.13 -15.60
CA LYS A 23 1.91 -40.38 -14.53
C LYS A 23 2.83 -39.92 -13.37
N TYR A 24 4.12 -39.74 -13.61
CA TYR A 24 5.05 -39.22 -12.58
C TYR A 24 5.68 -37.87 -12.97
N THR A 25 5.59 -37.48 -14.24
CA THR A 25 6.09 -36.17 -14.70
C THR A 25 5.10 -35.05 -14.40
N LEU A 26 3.79 -35.31 -14.61
CA LEU A 26 2.72 -34.32 -14.36
C LEU A 26 2.58 -33.92 -12.88
N SER A 27 2.76 -34.85 -11.93
CA SER A 27 2.68 -34.49 -10.50
C SER A 27 3.88 -33.68 -10.05
N ASN A 28 5.06 -33.94 -10.60
CA ASN A 28 6.28 -33.21 -10.26
C ASN A 28 6.32 -31.84 -10.92
N GLU A 29 5.77 -31.69 -12.13
CA GLU A 29 5.51 -30.37 -12.73
C GLU A 29 4.47 -29.61 -11.93
N GLN A 30 3.32 -30.20 -11.59
CA GLN A 30 2.30 -29.53 -10.77
C GLN A 30 2.79 -29.21 -9.34
N LEU A 31 3.61 -30.06 -8.73
CA LEU A 31 4.26 -29.80 -7.44
C LEU A 31 5.34 -28.72 -7.57
N ASN A 32 6.10 -28.68 -8.66
CA ASN A 32 7.08 -27.62 -8.91
C ASN A 32 6.42 -26.30 -9.29
N GLU A 33 5.29 -26.30 -10.00
CA GLU A 33 4.48 -25.14 -10.30
C GLU A 33 3.82 -24.61 -9.03
N GLN A 34 3.22 -25.47 -8.21
CA GLN A 34 2.70 -25.09 -6.90
C GLN A 34 3.81 -24.58 -5.98
N SER A 35 4.98 -25.24 -5.94
CA SER A 35 6.16 -24.81 -5.18
C SER A 35 6.73 -23.48 -5.67
N ASN A 36 6.79 -23.26 -6.98
CA ASN A 36 7.33 -22.03 -7.58
C ASN A 36 6.33 -20.87 -7.49
N GLU A 37 5.03 -21.11 -7.61
CA GLU A 37 4.00 -20.14 -7.24
C GLU A 37 4.12 -19.81 -5.75
N GLN A 38 4.20 -20.80 -4.84
CA GLN A 38 4.36 -20.55 -3.40
C GLN A 38 5.63 -19.76 -3.06
N LYS A 39 6.77 -20.03 -3.72
CA LYS A 39 8.03 -19.29 -3.55
C LYS A 39 7.97 -17.87 -4.10
N SER A 40 7.28 -17.64 -5.22
CA SER A 40 7.03 -16.30 -5.77
C SER A 40 6.15 -15.48 -4.82
N PHE A 41 5.17 -16.12 -4.19
CA PHE A 41 4.24 -15.46 -3.29
C PHE A 41 4.68 -15.34 -1.82
N ASP A 42 5.80 -15.94 -1.41
CA ASP A 42 6.41 -15.70 -0.09
C ASP A 42 6.94 -14.26 0.07
N TYR A 43 6.95 -13.47 -1.01
CA TYR A 43 7.32 -12.06 -1.01
C TYR A 43 6.16 -11.08 -0.80
N VAL A 44 4.91 -11.54 -0.73
CA VAL A 44 3.75 -10.64 -0.57
C VAL A 44 3.63 -10.23 0.90
N SER A 45 3.55 -8.92 1.16
CA SER A 45 3.45 -8.41 2.53
C SER A 45 2.08 -8.71 3.17
N THR A 46 2.02 -8.74 4.50
CA THR A 46 0.74 -8.92 5.23
C THR A 46 -0.25 -7.80 4.88
N SER A 47 0.24 -6.58 4.71
CA SER A 47 -0.54 -5.43 4.26
C SER A 47 -1.13 -5.63 2.86
N ASP A 48 -0.35 -6.16 1.91
CA ASP A 48 -0.84 -6.41 0.53
C ASP A 48 -1.92 -7.49 0.51
N MET A 49 -1.73 -8.57 1.27
CA MET A 49 -2.73 -9.62 1.39
C MET A 49 -4.02 -9.07 2.04
N LEU A 50 -3.91 -8.27 3.11
CA LEU A 50 -5.04 -7.63 3.77
C LEU A 50 -5.76 -6.64 2.85
N PHE A 51 -5.02 -5.86 2.06
CA PHE A 51 -5.61 -4.93 1.09
C PHE A 51 -6.48 -5.65 0.06
N ALA A 52 -6.00 -6.81 -0.42
CA ALA A 52 -6.72 -7.60 -1.41
C ALA A 52 -7.94 -8.34 -0.82
N THR A 53 -7.86 -8.80 0.42
CA THR A 53 -8.87 -9.71 1.02
C THR A 53 -9.85 -9.01 1.95
N ASN A 54 -9.44 -7.93 2.63
CA ASN A 54 -10.23 -7.26 3.66
C ASN A 54 -10.71 -5.87 3.20
N VAL A 55 -12.01 -5.75 2.97
CA VAL A 55 -12.65 -4.50 2.50
C VAL A 55 -12.49 -3.35 3.49
N ARG A 56 -12.63 -3.62 4.81
CA ARG A 56 -12.49 -2.57 5.83
C ARG A 56 -11.07 -2.03 5.86
N TYR A 57 -10.09 -2.92 5.87
CA TYR A 57 -8.67 -2.55 5.84
C TYR A 57 -8.34 -1.72 4.59
N ARG A 58 -8.85 -2.10 3.41
CA ARG A 58 -8.71 -1.32 2.18
C ARG A 58 -9.29 0.09 2.28
N ILE A 59 -10.48 0.25 2.85
CA ILE A 59 -11.10 1.58 3.03
C ILE A 59 -10.20 2.48 3.88
N PHE A 60 -9.67 1.97 5.01
CA PHE A 60 -8.79 2.75 5.87
C PHE A 60 -7.43 3.08 5.24
N ILE A 61 -6.87 2.17 4.44
CA ILE A 61 -5.66 2.49 3.65
C ILE A 61 -5.91 3.66 2.71
N ILE A 62 -7.01 3.61 1.95
CA ILE A 62 -7.33 4.66 0.97
C ILE A 62 -7.57 5.98 1.70
N LEU A 63 -8.36 5.96 2.78
CA LEU A 63 -8.70 7.15 3.54
C LEU A 63 -7.48 7.76 4.23
N GLY A 64 -6.61 6.92 4.80
CA GLY A 64 -5.32 7.32 5.36
C GLY A 64 -4.42 7.93 4.29
N GLY A 65 -4.31 7.30 3.12
CA GLY A 65 -3.51 7.81 2.00
C GLY A 65 -3.97 9.18 1.49
N ILE A 66 -5.28 9.38 1.31
CA ILE A 66 -5.84 10.68 0.94
C ILE A 66 -5.51 11.73 2.01
N SER A 67 -5.63 11.37 3.29
CA SER A 67 -5.34 12.28 4.39
C SER A 67 -3.86 12.67 4.43
N VAL A 68 -2.94 11.73 4.18
CA VAL A 68 -1.51 12.03 4.03
C VAL A 68 -1.28 13.04 2.91
N PHE A 69 -1.90 12.84 1.75
CA PHE A 69 -1.72 13.75 0.62
C PHE A 69 -2.18 15.18 0.96
N ILE A 70 -3.35 15.32 1.59
CA ILE A 70 -3.88 16.61 2.04
C ILE A 70 -2.92 17.27 3.04
N LEU A 71 -2.46 16.52 4.05
CA LEU A 71 -1.53 17.04 5.06
C LEU A 71 -0.19 17.43 4.46
N LEU A 72 0.35 16.61 3.56
CA LEU A 72 1.62 16.83 2.89
C LEU A 72 1.60 18.09 2.01
N ALA A 73 0.46 18.45 1.45
CA ALA A 73 0.31 19.70 0.73
C ALA A 73 0.05 20.88 1.68
N LEU A 74 -0.99 20.79 2.51
CA LEU A 74 -1.47 21.92 3.29
C LEU A 74 -0.53 22.30 4.43
N VAL A 75 0.04 21.34 5.17
CA VAL A 75 0.89 21.67 6.33
C VAL A 75 2.14 22.45 5.89
N PRO A 76 2.93 22.00 4.90
CA PRO A 76 4.10 22.76 4.47
C PRO A 76 3.75 24.12 3.87
N ILE A 77 2.68 24.22 3.07
CA ILE A 77 2.24 25.49 2.50
C ILE A 77 1.88 26.48 3.61
N ASN A 78 1.05 26.07 4.57
CA ASN A 78 0.63 26.93 5.68
C ASN A 78 1.81 27.33 6.56
N LEU A 79 2.74 26.40 6.83
CA LEU A 79 3.96 26.69 7.59
C LEU A 79 4.84 27.71 6.85
N PHE A 80 4.99 27.56 5.53
CA PHE A 80 5.75 28.48 4.70
C PHE A 80 5.12 29.87 4.63
N LEU A 81 3.81 29.96 4.48
CA LEU A 81 3.07 31.24 4.56
C LEU A 81 3.25 31.89 5.93
N GLY A 82 3.22 31.10 7.01
CA GLY A 82 3.47 31.59 8.37
C GLY A 82 4.88 32.13 8.51
N PHE A 83 5.87 31.43 7.96
CA PHE A 83 7.25 31.90 7.94
C PHE A 83 7.40 33.23 7.17
N ILE A 84 6.80 33.36 6.00
CA ILE A 84 6.83 34.63 5.23
C ILE A 84 6.18 35.75 6.04
N ALA A 85 5.00 35.51 6.63
CA ALA A 85 4.31 36.51 7.45
C ALA A 85 5.18 36.98 8.62
N TYR A 86 5.86 36.05 9.30
CA TYR A 86 6.81 36.34 10.35
C TYR A 86 7.98 37.22 9.86
N VAL A 87 8.59 36.87 8.73
CA VAL A 87 9.69 37.64 8.14
C VAL A 87 9.25 39.06 7.77
N ILE A 88 8.07 39.22 7.14
CA ILE A 88 7.53 40.54 6.76
C ILE A 88 7.35 41.42 8.00
N VAL A 89 6.70 40.89 9.04
CA VAL A 89 6.47 41.64 10.29
C VAL A 89 7.79 42.05 10.94
N ASN A 90 8.76 41.13 11.02
CA ASN A 90 10.07 41.47 11.57
C ASN A 90 10.79 42.54 10.75
N LEU A 91 10.69 42.48 9.43
CA LEU A 91 11.34 43.44 8.54
C LEU A 91 10.71 44.83 8.66
N VAL A 92 9.37 44.90 8.80
CA VAL A 92 8.65 46.15 9.09
C VAL A 92 9.06 46.71 10.44
N ASN A 93 9.10 45.87 11.48
CA ASN A 93 9.46 46.30 12.83
C ASN A 93 10.91 46.80 12.92
N MET A 94 11.83 46.20 12.16
CA MET A 94 13.23 46.63 12.11
C MET A 94 13.44 47.91 11.28
N ASN A 95 12.55 48.22 10.33
CA ASN A 95 12.70 49.34 9.41
C ASN A 95 11.45 50.25 9.41
N SER A 96 11.16 50.85 10.57
CA SER A 96 9.99 51.71 10.80
C SER A 96 9.87 52.88 9.81
N ASN A 97 10.99 53.33 9.24
CA ASN A 97 11.03 54.46 8.31
C ASN A 97 10.45 54.13 6.92
N PHE A 98 10.50 52.87 6.48
CA PHE A 98 10.04 52.47 5.15
C PHE A 98 8.51 52.46 5.05
N PHE A 99 7.82 52.00 6.10
CA PHE A 99 6.35 51.87 6.10
C PHE A 99 5.61 53.13 6.59
N GLN A 100 6.26 54.01 7.35
CA GLN A 100 5.73 55.36 7.60
C GLN A 100 5.57 56.17 6.30
N LEU A 101 6.44 55.93 5.31
CA LEU A 101 6.40 56.55 3.98
C LEU A 101 5.23 56.04 3.11
N VAL A 102 4.74 54.82 3.36
CA VAL A 102 3.63 54.19 2.62
C VAL A 102 2.29 54.31 3.39
N GLY A 103 2.29 54.94 4.57
CA GLY A 103 1.08 55.22 5.35
C GLY A 103 0.42 53.98 5.99
N VAL A 104 1.09 52.84 6.02
CA VAL A 104 0.54 51.60 6.60
C VAL A 104 0.79 51.62 8.10
N LYS A 105 -0.27 51.86 8.88
CA LYS A 105 -0.24 51.76 10.35
C LYS A 105 -0.51 50.31 10.77
N ASP A 106 0.36 49.80 11.65
CA ASP A 106 0.26 48.53 12.39
C ASP A 106 0.17 47.24 11.54
N VAL A 107 1.33 46.80 11.03
CA VAL A 107 1.49 45.50 10.38
C VAL A 107 1.64 44.41 11.44
N SER A 108 0.56 43.69 11.72
CA SER A 108 0.59 42.51 12.60
C SER A 108 0.78 41.20 11.81
N PHE A 109 1.27 40.16 12.49
CA PHE A 109 1.37 38.82 11.90
C PHE A 109 0.03 38.35 11.33
N MET A 110 -1.05 38.54 12.09
CA MET A 110 -2.37 38.09 11.69
C MET A 110 -2.82 38.79 10.40
N THR A 111 -2.63 40.11 10.31
CA THR A 111 -3.01 40.91 9.14
C THR A 111 -2.24 40.49 7.89
N VAL A 112 -0.93 40.24 8.02
CA VAL A 112 -0.10 39.75 6.89
C VAL A 112 -0.48 38.33 6.51
N PHE A 113 -0.68 37.46 7.49
CA PHE A 113 -1.04 36.07 7.24
C PHE A 113 -2.41 35.96 6.56
N GLU A 114 -3.41 36.69 7.02
CA GLU A 114 -4.74 36.78 6.39
C GLU A 114 -4.67 37.29 4.94
N SER A 115 -3.73 38.19 4.64
CA SER A 115 -3.54 38.69 3.27
C SER A 115 -3.17 37.59 2.26
N PHE A 116 -2.47 36.54 2.69
CA PHE A 116 -2.18 35.37 1.84
C PHE A 116 -3.42 34.54 1.49
N TYR A 117 -4.49 34.70 2.27
CA TYR A 117 -5.82 34.11 2.01
C TYR A 117 -6.75 35.13 1.34
N LEU A 118 -6.18 36.10 0.61
CA LEU A 118 -6.92 37.17 -0.08
C LEU A 118 -7.75 38.03 0.89
N GLY A 119 -7.33 38.12 2.16
CA GLY A 119 -8.09 38.80 3.22
C GLY A 119 -9.35 38.04 3.67
N ASN A 120 -9.55 36.80 3.20
CA ASN A 120 -10.70 35.99 3.56
C ASN A 120 -10.39 35.09 4.78
N VAL A 121 -10.82 35.57 5.95
CA VAL A 121 -10.67 34.86 7.23
C VAL A 121 -11.45 33.54 7.25
N GLU A 122 -12.59 33.46 6.57
CA GLU A 122 -13.37 32.24 6.49
C GLU A 122 -12.61 31.16 5.71
N PHE A 123 -12.01 31.52 4.58
CA PHE A 123 -11.17 30.60 3.81
C PHE A 123 -9.96 30.11 4.61
N MET A 124 -9.28 31.01 5.32
CA MET A 124 -8.18 30.63 6.22
C MET A 124 -8.64 29.59 7.27
N ARG A 125 -9.79 29.81 7.91
CA ARG A 125 -10.35 28.85 8.89
C ARG A 125 -10.69 27.51 8.25
N VAL A 126 -11.29 27.50 7.05
CA VAL A 126 -11.60 26.27 6.32
C VAL A 126 -10.33 25.45 6.06
N VAL A 127 -9.22 26.10 5.70
CA VAL A 127 -7.92 25.43 5.52
C VAL A 127 -7.45 24.79 6.82
N PHE A 128 -7.47 25.52 7.95
CA PHE A 128 -7.09 24.96 9.25
C PHE A 128 -8.00 23.81 9.70
N VAL A 129 -9.32 23.95 9.54
CA VAL A 129 -10.28 22.88 9.85
C VAL A 129 -9.99 21.64 8.99
N THR A 130 -9.68 21.83 7.71
CA THR A 130 -9.31 20.74 6.80
C THR A 130 -8.07 20.00 7.27
N ILE A 131 -7.02 20.72 7.71
CA ILE A 131 -5.81 20.12 8.29
C ILE A 131 -6.16 19.31 9.54
N CYS A 132 -6.97 19.87 10.45
CA CYS A 132 -7.39 19.17 11.67
C CYS A 132 -8.16 17.88 11.36
N VAL A 133 -9.15 17.94 10.47
CA VAL A 133 -9.95 16.78 10.07
C VAL A 133 -9.06 15.73 9.40
N ALA A 134 -8.19 16.12 8.46
CA ALA A 134 -7.25 15.20 7.82
C ALA A 134 -6.31 14.53 8.84
N THR A 135 -5.86 15.25 9.87
CA THR A 135 -5.02 14.70 10.94
C THR A 135 -5.76 13.63 11.75
N ILE A 136 -7.02 13.88 12.10
CA ILE A 136 -7.87 12.91 12.83
C ILE A 136 -8.09 11.67 11.99
N VAL A 137 -8.48 11.84 10.72
CA VAL A 137 -8.77 10.75 9.79
C VAL A 137 -7.52 9.91 9.53
N PHE A 138 -6.36 10.55 9.35
CA PHE A 138 -5.08 9.86 9.20
C PHE A 138 -4.75 9.02 10.44
N SER A 139 -4.85 9.62 11.63
CA SER A 139 -4.55 8.94 12.90
C SER A 139 -5.46 7.75 13.15
N LEU A 140 -6.77 7.91 12.89
CA LEU A 140 -7.74 6.83 13.01
C LEU A 140 -7.45 5.70 12.01
N SER A 141 -7.09 6.05 10.76
CA SER A 141 -6.76 5.07 9.73
C SER A 141 -5.55 4.24 10.11
N LEU A 142 -4.46 4.89 10.57
CA LEU A 142 -3.27 4.20 11.07
C LEU A 142 -3.60 3.27 12.24
N TYR A 143 -4.40 3.74 13.20
CA TYR A 143 -4.79 2.94 14.36
C TYR A 143 -5.55 1.67 13.95
N VAL A 144 -6.57 1.80 13.10
CA VAL A 144 -7.37 0.66 12.65
C VAL A 144 -6.54 -0.32 11.82
N MET A 145 -5.68 0.18 10.94
CA MET A 145 -4.76 -0.65 10.16
C MET A 145 -3.84 -1.47 11.09
N TRP A 146 -3.19 -0.79 12.04
CA TRP A 146 -2.29 -1.43 13.01
C TRP A 146 -2.99 -2.50 13.85
N VAL A 147 -4.18 -2.21 14.36
CA VAL A 147 -4.97 -3.18 15.15
C VAL A 147 -5.37 -4.38 14.28
N THR A 148 -5.72 -4.15 13.02
CA THR A 148 -6.11 -5.22 12.09
C THR A 148 -4.93 -6.13 11.79
N GLU A 149 -3.76 -5.56 11.48
CA GLU A 149 -2.53 -6.34 11.23
C GLU A 149 -2.15 -7.19 12.43
N LYS A 150 -2.16 -6.62 13.64
CA LYS A 150 -1.81 -7.35 14.87
C LYS A 150 -2.76 -8.50 15.20
N LYS A 151 -4.05 -8.37 14.88
CA LYS A 151 -5.06 -9.40 15.18
C LYS A 151 -5.17 -10.45 14.09
N THR A 152 -4.56 -10.24 12.93
CA THR A 152 -4.75 -11.14 11.79
C THR A 152 -3.84 -12.36 11.91
N ASP A 153 -4.44 -13.55 11.85
CA ASP A 153 -3.71 -14.80 11.68
C ASP A 153 -3.16 -14.89 10.25
N ILE A 154 -1.83 -14.82 10.15
CA ILE A 154 -1.07 -14.82 8.89
C ILE A 154 -1.35 -16.10 8.08
N THR A 155 -1.47 -17.26 8.72
CA THR A 155 -1.71 -18.53 8.03
C THR A 155 -3.10 -18.56 7.41
N SER A 156 -4.11 -18.10 8.15
CA SER A 156 -5.48 -17.95 7.63
C SER A 156 -5.56 -16.93 6.49
N LEU A 157 -4.91 -15.77 6.65
CA LEU A 157 -4.89 -14.71 5.65
C LEU A 157 -4.26 -15.17 4.33
N LYS A 158 -3.12 -15.87 4.41
CA LYS A 158 -2.42 -16.43 3.25
C LYS A 158 -3.31 -17.40 2.48
N ASN A 159 -4.02 -18.28 3.19
CA ASN A 159 -4.98 -19.20 2.58
C ASN A 159 -6.15 -18.47 1.89
N GLN A 160 -6.70 -17.43 2.52
CA GLN A 160 -7.76 -16.61 1.93
C GLN A 160 -7.30 -15.87 0.67
N TYR A 161 -6.10 -15.29 0.70
CA TYR A 161 -5.51 -14.57 -0.41
C TYR A 161 -5.31 -15.49 -1.64
N TYR A 162 -4.71 -16.67 -1.46
CA TYR A 162 -4.56 -17.62 -2.55
C TYR A 162 -5.87 -18.22 -3.04
N GLY A 163 -6.79 -18.48 -2.12
CA GLY A 163 -8.14 -18.95 -2.47
C GLY A 163 -8.88 -17.93 -3.35
N LYS A 164 -8.62 -16.64 -3.16
CA LYS A 164 -9.14 -15.57 -4.01
C LYS A 164 -8.47 -15.53 -5.38
N ILE A 165 -7.14 -15.50 -5.44
CA ILE A 165 -6.38 -15.47 -6.71
C ILE A 165 -6.72 -16.66 -7.61
N ARG A 166 -6.82 -17.87 -7.05
CA ARG A 166 -7.10 -19.09 -7.83
C ARG A 166 -8.51 -19.08 -8.44
N LYS A 167 -9.46 -18.34 -7.87
CA LYS A 167 -10.82 -18.19 -8.41
C LYS A 167 -10.94 -17.10 -9.48
N GLU A 168 -9.96 -16.19 -9.53
CA GLU A 168 -9.93 -15.08 -10.48
C GLU A 168 -9.11 -15.38 -11.75
N LYS A 169 -8.33 -16.48 -11.75
CA LYS A 169 -7.73 -17.11 -12.95
C LYS A 169 -8.73 -18.03 -13.64
#